data_AF-A0A8T7G0W8-F1
#
_entry.id   AF-A0A8T7G0W8-F1
#
_cell.length_a   1.000
_cell.length_b   1.000
_cell.length_c   1.000
_cell.angle_alpha   90.00
_cell.angle_beta   90.00
_cell.angle_gamma   90.00
#
_symmetry.space_group_name_H-M   'P 1'
#
loop_
_entity.id
_entity.type
_entity.pdbx_description
1 polymer ?
#
loop_
_entity_poly.entity_id
_entity_poly.type
_entity_poly.pdbx_seq_one_letter_code
_entity_poly.pdbx_strand_id
1 'polypeptide(L)'
;MAENAKESKQAEPLLSRRDVVKIAGATVGAVAVTDLVATGPLSPGEIQGIDRGVEQGLVPGEDVQATPACVNVCPVGARVFGDIKNPESKLSQYLDANDTFRLREDFGTEPKVHSVRLESEV
;
A
#
# COMPACT_ATOMS: atom_id res chain seq x y z
N MET A 1 -48.00 58.14 -15.35
CA MET A 1 -46.53 57.99 -15.45
C MET A 1 -46.09 57.01 -14.38
N ALA A 2 -45.16 56.12 -14.73
CA ALA A 2 -44.80 54.91 -13.99
C ALA A 2 -43.68 55.18 -12.99
N GLU A 3 -43.81 54.68 -11.76
CA GLU A 3 -42.68 54.50 -10.85
C GLU A 3 -42.93 53.23 -10.03
N ASN A 4 -42.54 52.09 -10.60
CA ASN A 4 -42.57 50.79 -9.91
C ASN A 4 -41.16 50.53 -9.40
N ALA A 5 -40.91 50.83 -8.13
CA ALA A 5 -39.63 50.63 -7.46
C ALA A 5 -39.34 49.13 -7.37
N LYS A 6 -38.46 48.66 -8.25
CA LYS A 6 -37.95 47.28 -8.25
C LYS A 6 -37.03 47.12 -7.05
N GLU A 7 -37.61 46.65 -5.96
CA GLU A 7 -36.90 46.23 -4.75
C GLU A 7 -35.92 45.10 -5.12
N SER A 8 -34.62 45.40 -5.11
CA SER A 8 -33.57 44.42 -5.30
C SER A 8 -33.52 43.52 -4.07
N LYS A 9 -34.18 42.36 -4.13
CA LYS A 9 -33.99 41.30 -3.14
C LYS A 9 -32.51 40.93 -3.12
N GLN A 10 -31.82 41.41 -2.10
CA GLN A 10 -30.45 41.06 -1.78
C GLN A 10 -30.45 39.55 -1.55
N ALA A 11 -29.73 38.79 -2.38
CA ALA A 11 -29.62 37.35 -2.22
C ALA A 11 -28.95 37.09 -0.86
N GLU A 12 -29.70 36.55 0.10
CA GLU A 12 -29.10 36.07 1.34
C GLU A 12 -28.01 35.07 0.97
N PRO A 13 -26.79 35.22 1.50
CA PRO A 13 -25.72 34.30 1.19
C PRO A 13 -26.14 32.89 1.62
N LEU A 14 -26.08 31.94 0.69
CA LEU A 14 -26.46 30.54 0.92
C LEU A 14 -25.69 29.87 2.06
N LEU A 15 -24.61 30.49 2.55
CA LEU A 15 -23.77 29.97 3.61
C LEU A 15 -23.49 31.03 4.68
N SER A 16 -23.78 30.69 5.94
CA SER A 16 -23.37 31.50 7.09
C SER A 16 -21.87 31.32 7.39
N ARG A 17 -21.26 32.29 8.08
CA ARG A 17 -19.88 32.17 8.60
C ARG A 17 -19.70 30.89 9.42
N ARG A 18 -20.73 30.48 10.17
CA ARG A 18 -20.72 29.23 10.94
C ARG A 18 -20.64 28.00 10.04
N ASP A 19 -21.31 28.03 8.90
CA ASP A 19 -21.30 26.93 7.93
C ASP A 19 -19.97 26.87 7.20
N VAL A 20 -19.36 28.02 6.87
CA VAL A 20 -17.99 28.08 6.33
C VAL A 20 -16.99 27.43 7.29
N VAL A 21 -17.07 27.75 8.59
CA VAL A 21 -16.19 27.16 9.61
C VAL A 21 -16.39 25.65 9.74
N LYS A 22 -17.64 25.17 9.71
CA LYS A 22 -17.95 23.73 9.77
C LYS A 22 -17.41 22.99 8.55
N ILE A 23 -17.62 23.52 7.34
CA ILE A 23 -17.15 22.91 6.10
C ILE A 23 -15.62 22.88 6.08
N ALA A 24 -14.97 24.02 6.35
CA ALA A 24 -13.50 24.09 6.38
C ALA A 24 -12.92 23.10 7.41
N GLY A 25 -13.49 23.03 8.61
CA GLY A 25 -13.07 22.07 9.64
C GLY A 25 -13.24 20.62 9.18
N ALA A 26 -14.37 20.28 8.55
CA ALA A 26 -14.61 18.94 8.02
C ALA A 26 -13.63 18.59 6.87
N THR A 27 -13.38 19.52 5.95
CA THR A 27 -12.46 19.31 4.83
C THR A 27 -11.02 19.14 5.32
N VAL A 28 -10.54 20.03 6.20
CA VAL A 28 -9.18 19.92 6.77
C VAL A 28 -9.04 18.64 7.59
N GLY A 29 -10.04 18.31 8.40
CA GLY A 29 -10.05 17.06 9.17
C GLY A 29 -9.99 15.83 8.27
N ALA A 30 -10.77 15.80 7.19
CA ALA A 30 -10.76 14.69 6.24
C ALA A 30 -9.38 14.52 5.58
N VAL A 31 -8.77 15.62 5.09
CA VAL A 31 -7.43 15.57 4.46
C VAL A 31 -6.39 15.04 5.45
N ALA A 32 -6.33 15.61 6.66
CA ALA A 32 -5.36 15.19 7.67
C ALA A 32 -5.53 13.72 8.06
N VAL A 33 -6.77 13.25 8.19
CA VAL A 33 -7.04 11.82 8.46
C VAL A 33 -6.60 10.97 7.28
N THR A 34 -6.95 11.35 6.05
CA THR A 34 -6.56 10.60 4.85
C THR A 34 -5.05 10.42 4.76
N ASP A 35 -4.26 11.49 4.94
CA ASP A 35 -2.81 11.38 4.94
C ASP A 35 -2.31 10.40 6.03
N LEU A 36 -2.85 10.49 7.24
CA LEU A 36 -2.41 9.68 8.37
C LEU A 36 -2.62 8.17 8.16
N VAL A 37 -3.75 7.76 7.59
CA VAL A 37 -4.09 6.34 7.37
C VAL A 37 -3.74 5.79 6.00
N ALA A 38 -3.56 6.62 4.98
CA ALA A 38 -3.22 6.13 3.64
C ALA A 38 -1.70 5.95 3.48
N THR A 39 -0.91 6.93 3.90
CA THR A 39 0.54 6.98 3.65
C THR A 39 1.36 7.33 4.88
N GLY A 40 0.73 7.83 5.94
CA GLY A 40 1.36 8.15 7.21
C GLY A 40 1.57 6.93 8.12
N PRO A 41 1.89 7.18 9.41
CA PRO A 41 2.25 6.15 10.38
C PRO A 41 1.14 5.19 10.78
N LEU A 42 -0.12 5.48 10.39
CA LEU A 42 -1.24 4.57 10.59
C LEU A 42 -1.61 3.82 9.30
N SER A 43 -0.75 3.89 8.28
CA SER A 43 -0.94 3.13 7.06
C SER A 43 -0.74 1.63 7.30
N PRO A 44 -1.44 0.76 6.54
CA PRO A 44 -1.26 -0.69 6.65
C PRO A 44 0.19 -1.14 6.42
N GLY A 45 0.92 -0.45 5.54
CA GLY A 45 2.34 -0.72 5.26
C GLY A 45 3.25 -0.40 6.45
N GLU A 46 2.96 0.65 7.21
CA GLU A 46 3.74 0.99 8.42
C GLU A 46 3.42 0.06 9.60
N ILE A 47 2.16 -0.39 9.72
CA ILE A 47 1.73 -1.23 10.86
C ILE A 47 2.09 -2.70 10.64
N GLN A 48 1.93 -3.22 9.42
CA GLN A 48 2.05 -4.64 9.09
C GLN A 48 3.02 -4.92 7.94
N GLY A 49 3.57 -3.88 7.31
CA GLY A 49 4.47 -4.03 6.18
C GLY A 49 5.89 -4.36 6.60
N ILE A 50 6.62 -4.84 5.61
CA ILE A 50 8.00 -5.33 5.73
C ILE A 50 8.97 -4.17 5.94
N ASP A 51 8.63 -3.00 5.41
CA ASP A 51 9.48 -1.81 5.38
C ASP A 51 9.92 -1.40 6.80
N ARG A 52 9.00 -1.39 7.77
CA ARG A 52 9.31 -1.10 9.18
C ARG A 52 10.38 -2.04 9.75
N GLY A 53 10.32 -3.33 9.41
CA GLY A 53 11.31 -4.31 9.84
C GLY A 53 12.67 -4.03 9.21
N VAL A 54 12.69 -3.73 7.91
CA VAL A 54 13.91 -3.38 7.17
C VAL A 54 14.56 -2.10 7.72
N GLU A 55 13.78 -1.08 8.05
CA GLU A 55 14.28 0.15 8.68
C GLU A 55 14.92 -0.09 10.05
N GLN A 56 14.47 -1.12 10.76
CA GLN A 56 15.06 -1.58 12.02
C GLN A 56 16.30 -2.45 11.83
N GLY A 57 16.74 -2.67 10.59
CA GLY A 57 17.87 -3.52 10.24
C GLY A 57 17.55 -5.02 10.29
N LEU A 58 16.28 -5.39 10.29
CA LEU A 58 15.85 -6.79 10.23
C LEU A 58 15.92 -7.32 8.79
N VAL A 59 16.14 -8.62 8.65
CA VAL A 59 16.37 -9.31 7.38
C VAL A 59 15.07 -9.98 6.91
N PRO A 60 14.50 -9.57 5.75
CA PRO A 60 13.32 -10.22 5.19
C PRO A 60 13.56 -11.68 4.82
N GLY A 61 12.62 -12.55 5.18
CA GLY A 61 12.74 -14.01 5.00
C GLY A 61 13.45 -14.73 6.15
N GLU A 62 13.96 -13.99 7.13
CA GLU A 62 14.60 -14.53 8.33
C GLU A 62 13.92 -14.02 9.59
N ASP A 63 13.78 -12.70 9.70
CA ASP A 63 13.12 -12.07 10.83
C ASP A 63 11.61 -12.00 10.62
N VAL A 64 10.86 -12.53 11.59
CA VAL A 64 9.38 -12.62 11.53
C VAL A 64 8.72 -11.27 11.30
N GLN A 65 9.25 -10.20 11.91
CA GLN A 65 8.71 -8.83 11.81
C GLN A 65 9.00 -8.16 10.46
N ALA A 66 9.96 -8.67 9.69
CA ALA A 66 10.29 -8.21 8.34
C ALA A 66 9.84 -9.22 7.26
N THR A 67 8.99 -10.18 7.62
CA THR A 67 8.60 -11.28 6.73
C THR A 67 7.07 -11.34 6.62
N PRO A 68 6.51 -11.52 5.40
CA PRO A 68 5.07 -11.58 5.21
C PRO A 68 4.40 -12.67 6.06
N ALA A 69 3.20 -12.38 6.57
CA ALA A 69 2.42 -13.34 7.35
C ALA A 69 2.21 -14.68 6.63
N CYS A 70 2.00 -14.65 5.31
CA CYS A 70 1.80 -15.86 4.51
C CYS A 70 3.04 -16.76 4.39
N VAL A 71 4.23 -16.21 4.59
CA VAL A 71 5.50 -16.95 4.67
C VAL A 71 5.66 -17.49 6.09
N ASN A 72 5.48 -16.64 7.10
CA ASN A 72 5.59 -17.00 8.52
C ASN A 72 4.63 -18.12 8.94
N VAL A 73 3.41 -18.14 8.40
CA VAL A 73 2.37 -19.11 8.78
C VAL A 73 2.48 -20.44 8.02
N CYS A 74 3.26 -20.51 6.95
CA CYS A 74 3.28 -21.69 6.09
C CYS A 74 4.00 -22.85 6.79
N PRO A 75 3.30 -23.93 7.16
CA PRO A 75 3.91 -25.01 7.94
C PRO A 75 4.88 -25.87 7.12
N VAL A 76 4.73 -25.86 5.79
CA VAL A 76 5.53 -26.67 4.86
C VAL A 76 6.65 -25.87 4.19
N GLY A 77 6.77 -24.57 4.47
CA GLY A 77 7.81 -23.73 3.85
C GLY A 77 7.65 -23.55 2.33
N ALA A 78 6.41 -23.60 1.81
CA ALA A 78 6.15 -23.50 0.37
C ALA A 78 6.43 -22.11 -0.23
N ARG A 79 6.66 -21.09 0.60
CA ARG A 79 6.97 -19.71 0.16
C ARG A 79 8.31 -19.30 0.73
N VAL A 80 9.22 -18.90 -0.15
CA VAL A 80 10.52 -18.30 0.21
C VAL A 80 10.45 -16.81 -0.10
N PHE A 81 10.91 -15.98 0.83
CA PHE A 81 10.92 -14.52 0.70
C PHE A 81 12.30 -13.98 1.03
N GLY A 82 12.67 -12.83 0.46
CA GLY A 82 13.97 -12.21 0.67
C GLY A 82 14.30 -11.16 -0.39
N ASP A 83 15.49 -10.57 -0.27
CA ASP A 83 16.01 -9.60 -1.24
C ASP A 83 16.72 -10.30 -2.41
N ILE A 84 16.15 -10.20 -3.60
CA ILE A 84 16.71 -10.74 -4.85
C ILE A 84 18.01 -10.05 -5.28
N LYS A 85 18.29 -8.84 -4.79
CA LYS A 85 19.53 -8.11 -5.09
C LYS A 85 20.68 -8.55 -4.20
N ASN A 86 20.39 -9.18 -3.06
CA ASN A 86 21.39 -9.73 -2.17
C ASN A 86 21.66 -11.20 -2.55
N PRO A 87 22.84 -11.55 -3.10
CA PRO A 87 23.14 -12.93 -3.50
C PRO A 87 23.22 -13.89 -2.30
N GLU A 88 23.50 -13.37 -1.10
CA GLU A 88 23.56 -14.16 0.13
C GLU A 88 22.17 -14.44 0.72
N SER A 89 21.10 -13.87 0.16
CA SER A 89 19.74 -14.09 0.66
C SER A 89 19.27 -15.51 0.34
N LYS A 90 18.45 -16.09 1.24
CA LYS A 90 17.84 -17.41 1.02
C LYS A 90 17.06 -17.48 -0.29
N LEU A 91 16.39 -16.39 -0.69
CA LEU A 91 15.65 -16.31 -1.94
C LEU A 91 16.59 -16.40 -3.15
N SER A 92 17.67 -15.61 -3.16
CA SER A 92 18.62 -15.59 -4.28
C SER A 92 19.29 -16.96 -4.47
N GLN A 93 19.73 -17.58 -3.37
CA GLN A 93 20.30 -18.93 -3.41
C GLN A 93 19.26 -19.97 -3.86
N TYR A 94 18.01 -19.83 -3.45
CA TYR A 94 16.93 -20.73 -3.87
C TYR A 94 16.64 -20.60 -5.37
N LEU A 95 16.62 -19.39 -5.92
CA LEU A 95 16.41 -19.14 -7.35
C LEU A 95 17.56 -19.66 -8.21
N ASP A 96 18.80 -19.63 -7.71
CA ASP A 96 19.97 -20.19 -8.41
C ASP A 96 19.94 -21.73 -8.42
N ALA A 97 19.46 -22.34 -7.33
CA ALA A 97 19.45 -23.79 -7.17
C ALA A 97 18.22 -24.50 -7.79
N ASN A 98 17.14 -23.78 -8.10
CA ASN A 98 15.88 -24.37 -8.54
C ASN A 98 15.43 -23.81 -9.90
N ASP A 99 14.83 -24.68 -10.71
CA ASP A 99 14.22 -24.28 -11.96
C ASP A 99 12.89 -23.55 -11.70
N THR A 100 12.88 -22.25 -11.98
CA THR A 100 11.72 -21.38 -11.73
C THR A 100 11.29 -20.62 -12.97
N PHE A 101 10.03 -20.22 -12.99
CA PHE A 101 9.45 -19.39 -14.04
C PHE A 101 8.55 -18.32 -13.43
N ARG A 102 8.28 -17.25 -14.19
CA ARG A 102 7.32 -16.23 -13.78
C ARG A 102 6.02 -16.44 -14.54
N LEU A 103 4.91 -16.26 -13.83
CA LEU A 103 3.60 -16.38 -14.44
C LEU A 103 3.34 -15.21 -15.39
N ARG A 104 2.87 -15.50 -16.61
CA ARG A 104 2.43 -14.49 -17.60
C ARG A 104 3.50 -13.45 -17.96
N GLU A 105 4.71 -13.92 -18.25
CA GLU A 105 5.80 -13.05 -18.74
C GLU A 105 5.46 -12.35 -20.06
N ASP A 106 4.51 -12.87 -20.83
CA ASP A 106 3.98 -12.28 -22.06
C ASP A 106 3.36 -10.88 -21.88
N PHE A 107 2.98 -10.52 -20.64
CA PHE A 107 2.39 -9.22 -20.33
C PHE A 107 3.43 -8.12 -20.08
N GLY A 108 4.72 -8.45 -20.03
CA GLY A 108 5.80 -7.47 -19.82
C GLY A 108 5.75 -6.75 -18.46
N THR A 109 5.04 -7.30 -17.47
CA THR A 109 4.90 -6.73 -16.11
C THR A 109 6.06 -7.05 -15.18
N GLU A 110 7.02 -7.85 -15.65
CA GLU A 110 8.19 -8.33 -14.92
C GLU A 110 7.89 -8.79 -13.47
N PRO A 111 6.98 -9.77 -13.28
CA PRO A 111 6.57 -10.21 -11.94
C PRO A 111 7.77 -10.58 -11.06
N LYS A 112 7.68 -10.30 -9.75
CA LYS A 112 8.71 -10.66 -8.77
C LYS A 112 8.40 -11.94 -7.98
N VAL A 113 7.35 -12.65 -8.40
CA VAL A 113 7.00 -13.96 -7.84
C VAL A 113 7.46 -15.03 -8.83
N HIS A 114 8.35 -15.89 -8.35
CA HIS A 114 8.89 -17.02 -9.09
C HIS A 114 8.22 -18.30 -8.62
N SER A 115 7.65 -19.07 -9.55
CA SER A 115 7.05 -20.37 -9.31
C SER A 115 8.05 -21.47 -9.63
N VAL A 116 8.14 -22.48 -8.76
CA VAL A 116 8.97 -23.66 -8.98
C VAL A 116 8.29 -24.59 -9.98
N ARG A 117 9.04 -25.08 -10.97
CA ARG A 117 8.53 -26.06 -11.92
C ARG A 117 8.39 -27.42 -11.21
N LEU A 118 7.21 -28.03 -11.30
CA LEU A 118 7.01 -29.38 -10.79
C LEU A 118 7.64 -30.38 -11.76
N GLU A 119 8.47 -31.29 -11.27
CA GLU A 119 9.14 -32.34 -12.05
C GLU A 119 8.17 -33.44 -12.57
N SER A 120 6.84 -33.24 -12.53
CA SER A 120 5.83 -34.25 -12.87
C SER A 120 5.12 -34.02 -14.21
N GLU A 121 5.82 -33.46 -15.20
CA GLU A 121 5.43 -33.51 -16.62
C GLU A 121 6.65 -33.96 -17.43
N VAL A 122 6.94 -35.26 -17.33
CA VAL A 122 7.71 -36.07 -18.28
C VAL A 122 6.80 -37.18 -18.79
#